data_AF-A0A2M6GJ88-F1
#
_entry.id   AF-A0A2M6GJ88-F1
#
_cell.length_a   1.000
_cell.length_b   1.000
_cell.length_c   1.000
_cell.angle_alpha   90.00
_cell.angle_beta   90.00
_cell.angle_gamma   90.00
#
_symmetry.space_group_name_H-M   'P 1'
#
loop_
_entity.id
_entity.type
_entity.pdbx_description
1 polymer ?
#
loop_
_entity_poly.entity_id
_entity_poly.type
_entity_poly.pdbx_seq_one_letter_code
_entity_poly.pdbx_strand_id
1 'polypeptide(L)'
;PGEPVLISWDDANTFFHEFGHALHFLSSNVKYPTLNSGVRDYTEFHSQLLERWLSTDKVINQFLKHHETGNAMPPALVAKIKKAATFNQGFETTEFLASALMDMKFHLADPQHLDPDKFEKETLTALKMPKEVVMRHRSPHFTHVFSGEGYATGYYGYLWADVLTADAAEAFAEAPGGFYDKEVAARLVKYLYAPRNATDPAEAYRQFRGRDATIDALMRDRGFPVPAPKKNKS
;
A
#
# COMPACT_ATOMS: atom_id res chain seq x y z
N PRO A 1 11.68 1.34 -32.93
CA PRO A 1 11.51 2.80 -32.70
C PRO A 1 10.19 3.25 -33.32
N GLY A 2 9.36 4.02 -32.60
CA GLY A 2 8.05 4.46 -33.09
C GLY A 2 6.85 3.60 -32.68
N GLU A 3 7.08 2.44 -32.06
CA GLU A 3 6.02 1.60 -31.49
C GLU A 3 5.56 2.15 -30.12
N PRO A 4 4.26 2.02 -29.78
CA PRO A 4 3.74 2.44 -28.49
C PRO A 4 4.24 1.53 -27.37
N VAL A 5 4.52 2.13 -26.21
CA VAL A 5 4.79 1.37 -24.98
C VAL A 5 3.45 1.06 -24.32
N LEU A 6 3.01 -0.19 -24.45
CA LEU A 6 1.83 -0.68 -23.73
C LEU A 6 2.22 -1.01 -22.29
N ILE A 7 1.43 -0.49 -21.35
CA ILE A 7 1.64 -0.68 -19.92
C ILE A 7 0.68 -1.74 -19.39
N SER A 8 1.18 -2.60 -18.50
CA SER A 8 0.31 -3.53 -17.77
C SER A 8 -0.50 -2.80 -16.71
N TRP A 9 -1.50 -3.47 -16.13
CA TRP A 9 -2.23 -2.93 -14.98
C TRP A 9 -1.29 -2.72 -13.78
N ASP A 10 -0.34 -3.63 -13.58
CA ASP A 10 0.64 -3.56 -12.49
C ASP A 10 1.63 -2.39 -12.70
N ASP A 11 2.07 -2.14 -13.93
CA ASP A 11 2.90 -0.97 -14.25
C ASP A 11 2.14 0.34 -14.07
N ALA A 12 0.85 0.37 -14.48
CA ALA A 12 -0.01 1.52 -14.25
C ALA A 12 -0.22 1.76 -12.75
N ASN A 13 -0.39 0.70 -11.97
CA ASN A 13 -0.52 0.78 -10.52
C ASN A 13 0.79 1.32 -9.89
N THR A 14 1.94 0.76 -10.28
CA THR A 14 3.27 1.23 -9.88
C THR A 14 3.48 2.70 -10.23
N PHE A 15 3.02 3.16 -11.40
CA PHE A 15 3.10 4.57 -11.75
C PHE A 15 2.30 5.47 -10.78
N PHE A 16 1.08 5.08 -10.43
CA PHE A 16 0.29 5.83 -9.43
C PHE A 16 0.93 5.76 -8.04
N HIS A 17 1.49 4.62 -7.65
CA HIS A 17 2.24 4.46 -6.41
C HIS A 17 3.36 5.50 -6.30
N GLU A 18 4.28 5.51 -7.27
CA GLU A 18 5.42 6.45 -7.28
C GLU A 18 4.97 7.90 -7.39
N PHE A 19 3.90 8.18 -8.13
CA PHE A 19 3.37 9.53 -8.23
C PHE A 19 2.71 9.99 -6.91
N GLY A 20 2.20 9.08 -6.07
CA GLY A 20 1.74 9.39 -4.73
C GLY A 20 2.86 9.88 -3.82
N HIS A 21 4.05 9.26 -3.89
CA HIS A 21 5.25 9.79 -3.24
C HIS A 21 5.62 11.19 -3.76
N ALA A 22 5.58 11.38 -5.08
CA ALA A 22 5.87 12.68 -5.70
C ALA A 22 4.90 13.76 -5.21
N LEU A 23 3.60 13.48 -5.18
CA LEU A 23 2.59 14.41 -4.65
C LEU A 23 2.81 14.73 -3.18
N HIS A 24 3.12 13.72 -2.36
CA HIS A 24 3.44 13.93 -0.95
C HIS A 24 4.67 14.84 -0.79
N PHE A 25 5.70 14.68 -1.62
CA PHE A 25 6.88 15.56 -1.59
C PHE A 25 6.56 16.98 -2.07
N LEU A 26 5.87 17.13 -3.20
CA LEU A 26 5.53 18.41 -3.82
C LEU A 26 4.53 19.23 -3.00
N SER A 27 3.71 18.57 -2.17
CA SER A 27 2.72 19.23 -1.30
C SER A 27 3.32 19.74 0.01
N SER A 28 4.58 19.43 0.29
CA SER A 28 5.24 19.78 1.55
C SER A 28 5.20 21.28 1.85
N ASN A 29 4.85 21.63 3.08
CA ASN A 29 4.88 23.00 3.58
C ASN A 29 5.43 23.01 5.02
N VAL A 30 6.72 22.66 5.15
CA VAL A 30 7.42 22.63 6.43
C VAL A 30 8.45 23.75 6.55
N LYS A 31 8.60 24.26 7.78
CA LYS A 31 9.57 25.33 8.09
C LYS A 31 11.03 24.85 8.07
N TYR A 32 11.27 23.61 8.49
CA TYR A 32 12.61 23.05 8.67
C TYR A 32 12.84 21.93 7.65
N PRO A 33 13.90 21.99 6.82
CA PRO A 33 14.17 20.98 5.81
C PRO A 33 14.29 19.55 6.35
N THR A 34 14.77 19.39 7.59
CA THR A 34 14.90 18.10 8.27
C THR A 34 13.55 17.43 8.55
N LEU A 35 12.46 18.18 8.58
CA LEU A 35 11.10 17.67 8.75
C LEU A 35 10.43 17.33 7.40
N ASN A 36 11.12 17.55 6.29
CA ASN A 36 10.60 17.25 4.96
C ASN A 36 10.67 15.76 4.63
N SER A 37 11.35 14.94 5.43
CA SER A 37 11.25 13.49 5.32
C SER A 37 9.85 13.00 5.72
N GLY A 38 9.42 11.86 5.17
CA GLY A 38 8.25 11.15 5.68
C GLY A 38 8.60 10.39 6.96
N VAL A 39 7.61 10.08 7.78
CA VAL A 39 7.75 9.04 8.82
C VAL A 39 7.73 7.70 8.11
N ARG A 40 8.71 6.83 8.37
CA ARG A 40 8.93 5.59 7.59
C ARG A 40 7.66 4.72 7.51
N ASP A 41 7.03 4.41 8.65
CA ASP A 41 5.82 3.58 8.73
C ASP A 41 4.56 4.23 8.11
N TYR A 42 4.69 5.49 7.67
CA TYR A 42 3.64 6.32 7.09
C TYR A 42 3.96 6.74 5.64
N THR A 43 5.14 6.42 5.13
CA THR A 43 5.59 6.90 3.83
C THR A 43 4.85 6.18 2.69
N GLU A 44 4.60 4.88 2.85
CA GLU A 44 3.85 4.04 1.91
C GLU A 44 2.36 4.38 1.83
N PHE A 45 1.78 4.97 2.88
CA PHE A 45 0.37 5.37 2.87
C PHE A 45 0.06 6.31 1.69
N HIS A 46 0.96 7.25 1.41
CA HIS A 46 0.76 8.27 0.39
C HIS A 46 0.82 7.72 -1.03
N SER A 47 1.72 6.76 -1.26
CA SER A 47 1.86 6.07 -2.54
C SER A 47 0.67 5.15 -2.78
N GLN A 48 0.40 4.25 -1.82
CA GLN A 48 -0.68 3.27 -1.90
C GLN A 48 -2.07 3.92 -2.02
N LEU A 49 -2.31 5.07 -1.37
CA LEU A 49 -3.58 5.76 -1.51
C LEU A 49 -3.81 6.21 -2.95
N LEU A 50 -2.78 6.71 -3.65
CA LEU A 50 -2.95 7.20 -5.02
C LEU A 50 -3.33 6.09 -6.01
N GLU A 51 -2.91 4.84 -5.76
CA GLU A 51 -3.30 3.66 -6.55
C GLU A 51 -4.83 3.52 -6.70
N ARG A 52 -5.58 3.95 -5.67
CA ARG A 52 -7.04 3.81 -5.64
C ARG A 52 -7.75 4.61 -6.74
N TRP A 53 -7.13 5.67 -7.25
CA TRP A 53 -7.69 6.44 -8.36
C TRP A 53 -7.63 5.70 -9.69
N LEU A 54 -6.72 4.76 -9.89
CA LEU A 54 -6.55 4.03 -11.16
C LEU A 54 -7.85 3.35 -11.62
N SER A 55 -8.61 2.81 -10.66
CA SER A 55 -9.85 2.05 -10.91
C SER A 55 -11.13 2.91 -10.96
N THR A 56 -11.01 4.22 -10.77
CA THR A 56 -12.16 5.14 -10.83
C THR A 56 -12.63 5.33 -12.26
N ASP A 57 -13.93 5.53 -12.45
CA ASP A 57 -14.51 5.67 -13.79
C ASP A 57 -13.92 6.86 -14.55
N LYS A 58 -13.54 7.94 -13.86
CA LYS A 58 -12.91 9.10 -14.50
C LYS A 58 -11.52 8.77 -15.06
N VAL A 59 -10.67 8.05 -14.33
CA VAL A 59 -9.37 7.59 -14.88
C VAL A 59 -9.59 6.57 -15.99
N ILE A 60 -10.43 5.56 -15.75
CA ILE A 60 -10.71 4.50 -16.74
C ILE A 60 -11.21 5.09 -18.06
N ASN A 61 -12.23 5.95 -18.02
CA ASN A 61 -12.82 6.52 -19.24
C ASN A 61 -11.86 7.46 -19.98
N GLN A 62 -10.87 8.03 -19.28
CA GLN A 62 -9.88 8.93 -19.88
C GLN A 62 -8.69 8.19 -20.48
N PHE A 63 -8.17 7.16 -19.79
CA PHE A 63 -6.87 6.58 -20.07
C PHE A 63 -6.91 5.13 -20.59
N LEU A 64 -7.94 4.33 -20.29
CA LEU A 64 -8.06 2.95 -20.80
C LEU A 64 -8.67 2.98 -22.22
N LYS A 65 -7.86 3.43 -23.19
CA LYS A 65 -8.21 3.53 -24.60
C LYS A 65 -7.30 2.66 -25.46
N HIS A 66 -7.85 2.08 -26.52
CA HIS A 66 -7.07 1.32 -27.48
C HIS A 66 -6.07 2.24 -28.19
N HIS A 67 -4.79 1.86 -28.22
CA HIS A 67 -3.73 2.74 -28.70
C HIS A 67 -3.88 3.14 -30.19
N GLU A 68 -4.36 2.23 -31.05
CA GLU A 68 -4.56 2.54 -32.48
C GLU A 68 -5.86 3.30 -32.77
N THR A 69 -6.97 2.91 -32.12
CA THR A 69 -8.32 3.38 -32.49
C THR A 69 -8.81 4.52 -31.60
N GLY A 70 -8.17 4.74 -30.45
CA GLY A 70 -8.62 5.70 -29.43
C GLY A 70 -9.92 5.32 -28.72
N ASN A 71 -10.53 4.17 -29.07
CA ASN A 71 -11.78 3.72 -28.50
C ASN A 71 -11.60 3.37 -27.02
N ALA A 72 -12.55 3.80 -26.18
CA ALA A 72 -12.57 3.46 -24.76
C ALA A 72 -12.79 1.96 -24.56
N MET A 73 -12.24 1.42 -23.47
CA MET A 73 -12.48 0.05 -23.06
C MET A 73 -13.99 -0.21 -22.88
N PRO A 74 -14.55 -1.29 -23.43
CA PRO A 74 -15.95 -1.64 -23.24
C PRO A 74 -16.31 -1.74 -21.74
N PRO A 75 -17.47 -1.21 -21.30
CA PRO A 75 -17.89 -1.25 -19.90
C PRO A 75 -17.94 -2.67 -19.30
N ALA A 76 -18.26 -3.67 -20.12
CA ALA A 76 -18.26 -5.07 -19.70
C ALA A 76 -16.87 -5.60 -19.30
N LEU A 77 -15.78 -5.09 -19.90
CA LEU A 77 -14.41 -5.44 -19.52
C LEU A 77 -13.98 -4.70 -18.26
N VAL A 78 -14.36 -3.42 -18.13
CA VAL A 78 -14.15 -2.63 -16.90
C VAL A 78 -14.81 -3.33 -15.70
N ALA A 79 -16.04 -3.83 -15.86
CA ALA A 79 -16.73 -4.57 -14.82
C ALA A 79 -16.00 -5.87 -14.43
N LYS A 80 -15.35 -6.55 -15.39
CA LYS A 80 -14.53 -7.75 -15.11
C LYS A 80 -13.27 -7.39 -14.32
N ILE A 81 -12.60 -6.28 -14.63
CA ILE A 81 -11.45 -5.79 -13.86
C ILE A 81 -11.88 -5.52 -12.41
N LYS A 82 -12.96 -4.75 -12.22
CA LYS A 82 -13.49 -4.46 -10.88
C LYS A 82 -13.86 -5.72 -10.10
N LYS A 83 -14.50 -6.70 -10.75
CA LYS A 83 -14.86 -7.98 -10.13
C LYS A 83 -13.64 -8.82 -9.75
N ALA A 84 -12.53 -8.69 -10.49
CA ALA A 84 -11.29 -9.40 -10.23
C ALA A 84 -10.40 -8.72 -9.17
N ALA A 85 -10.80 -7.56 -8.62
CA ALA A 85 -9.95 -6.78 -7.72
C ALA A 85 -9.48 -7.54 -6.46
N THR A 86 -10.27 -8.50 -5.97
CA THR A 86 -9.91 -9.35 -4.81
C THR A 86 -9.40 -10.73 -5.22
N PHE A 87 -9.26 -11.00 -6.52
CA PHE A 87 -8.70 -12.25 -6.99
C PHE A 87 -7.24 -12.35 -6.51
N ASN A 88 -6.80 -13.56 -6.17
CA ASN A 88 -5.43 -13.86 -5.74
C ASN A 88 -4.95 -13.20 -4.42
N GLN A 89 -5.79 -12.43 -3.71
CA GLN A 89 -5.42 -11.79 -2.45
C GLN A 89 -4.92 -12.75 -1.37
N GLY A 90 -5.38 -14.01 -1.38
CA GLY A 90 -4.84 -15.06 -0.51
C GLY A 90 -3.36 -15.37 -0.78
N PHE A 91 -2.94 -15.41 -2.04
CA PHE A 91 -1.54 -15.59 -2.43
C PHE A 91 -0.74 -14.33 -2.09
N GLU A 92 -1.14 -13.16 -2.61
CA GLU A 92 -0.44 -11.88 -2.48
C GLU A 92 -0.24 -11.48 -1.02
N THR A 93 -1.27 -11.64 -0.18
CA THR A 93 -1.17 -11.36 1.24
C THR A 93 -0.21 -12.33 1.94
N THR A 94 -0.22 -13.62 1.56
CA THR A 94 0.61 -14.64 2.20
C THR A 94 2.09 -14.49 1.84
N GLU A 95 2.43 -14.31 0.55
CA GLU A 95 3.83 -14.13 0.13
C GLU A 95 4.46 -12.85 0.70
N PHE A 96 3.66 -11.79 0.84
CA PHE A 96 4.06 -10.55 1.47
C PHE A 96 4.31 -10.75 2.97
N LEU A 97 3.33 -11.32 3.69
CA LEU A 97 3.43 -11.56 5.13
C LEU A 97 4.61 -12.46 5.48
N ALA A 98 4.88 -13.48 4.67
CA ALA A 98 6.04 -14.33 4.86
C ALA A 98 7.35 -13.52 4.81
N SER A 99 7.48 -12.58 3.87
CA SER A 99 8.65 -11.71 3.76
C SER A 99 8.75 -10.74 4.94
N ALA A 100 7.65 -10.10 5.34
CA ALA A 100 7.61 -9.18 6.48
C ALA A 100 7.91 -9.88 7.82
N LEU A 101 7.40 -11.10 8.01
CA LEU A 101 7.70 -11.90 9.19
C LEU A 101 9.15 -12.37 9.19
N MET A 102 9.69 -12.76 8.02
CA MET A 102 11.08 -13.19 7.90
C MET A 102 12.05 -12.05 8.19
N ASP A 103 11.78 -10.82 7.72
CA ASP A 103 12.53 -9.61 8.08
C ASP A 103 12.67 -9.48 9.60
N MET A 104 11.55 -9.51 10.33
CA MET A 104 11.57 -9.45 11.79
C MET A 104 12.32 -10.62 12.42
N LYS A 105 12.23 -11.83 11.86
CA LYS A 105 12.91 -13.02 12.37
C LYS A 105 14.42 -12.93 12.22
N PHE A 106 14.92 -12.44 11.08
CA PHE A 106 16.34 -12.22 10.88
C PHE A 106 16.92 -11.21 11.87
N HIS A 107 16.23 -10.10 12.11
CA HIS A 107 16.72 -9.04 13.00
C HIS A 107 16.59 -9.35 14.50
N LEU A 108 15.89 -10.43 14.85
CA LEU A 108 15.83 -10.95 16.21
C LEU A 108 16.77 -12.15 16.43
N ALA A 109 17.40 -12.66 15.37
CA ALA A 109 18.30 -13.80 15.45
C ALA A 109 19.71 -13.39 15.92
N ASP A 110 20.42 -14.32 16.54
CA ASP A 110 21.86 -14.18 16.77
C ASP A 110 22.63 -14.46 15.46
N PRO A 111 23.36 -13.48 14.90
CA PRO A 111 24.04 -13.64 13.63
C PRO A 111 25.32 -14.49 13.70
N GLN A 112 25.90 -14.75 14.89
CA GLN A 112 27.26 -15.31 15.00
C GLN A 112 27.44 -16.68 14.32
N HIS A 113 26.40 -17.51 14.33
CA HIS A 113 26.43 -18.87 13.78
C HIS A 113 25.22 -19.16 12.89
N LEU A 114 24.63 -18.12 12.30
CA LEU A 114 23.43 -18.24 11.48
C LEU A 114 23.77 -18.81 10.09
N ASP A 115 23.13 -19.92 9.72
CA ASP A 115 23.02 -20.37 8.34
C ASP A 115 21.73 -19.76 7.75
N PRO A 116 21.80 -18.77 6.86
CA PRO A 116 20.61 -18.06 6.37
C PRO A 116 19.63 -18.96 5.62
N ASP A 117 20.13 -19.94 4.84
CA ASP A 117 19.29 -20.83 4.06
C ASP A 117 18.52 -21.81 4.95
N LYS A 118 19.20 -22.34 5.97
CA LYS A 118 18.58 -23.20 6.98
C LYS A 118 17.58 -22.41 7.82
N PHE A 119 17.98 -21.22 8.29
CA PHE A 119 17.14 -20.37 9.13
C PHE A 119 15.83 -19.98 8.43
N GLU A 120 15.91 -19.58 7.15
CA GLU A 120 14.72 -19.21 6.38
C GLU A 120 13.76 -20.41 6.25
N LYS A 121 14.26 -21.60 5.87
CA LYS A 121 13.43 -22.81 5.71
C LYS A 121 12.77 -23.25 7.02
N GLU A 122 13.52 -23.27 8.11
CA GLU A 122 13.00 -23.67 9.43
C GLU A 122 11.97 -22.65 9.93
N THR A 123 12.23 -21.36 9.75
CA THR A 123 11.32 -20.28 10.14
C THR A 123 10.03 -20.34 9.33
N LEU A 124 10.08 -20.51 8.01
CA LEU A 124 8.87 -20.65 7.18
C LEU A 124 8.05 -21.90 7.54
N THR A 125 8.74 -23.00 7.87
CA THR A 125 8.08 -24.22 8.35
C THR A 125 7.37 -23.97 9.68
N ALA A 126 8.02 -23.28 10.62
CA ALA A 126 7.44 -22.93 11.92
C ALA A 126 6.23 -21.96 11.78
N LEU A 127 6.29 -21.05 10.80
CA LEU A 127 5.18 -20.17 10.44
C LEU A 127 4.03 -20.89 9.70
N LYS A 128 4.19 -22.19 9.40
CA LYS A 128 3.23 -23.00 8.64
C LYS A 128 2.93 -22.41 7.25
N MET A 129 3.96 -21.87 6.59
CA MET A 129 3.80 -21.34 5.25
C MET A 129 3.33 -22.44 4.29
N PRO A 130 2.27 -22.22 3.48
CA PRO A 130 1.85 -23.16 2.46
C PRO A 130 2.97 -23.44 1.46
N LYS A 131 3.18 -24.71 1.10
CA LYS A 131 4.25 -25.12 0.17
C LYS A 131 4.04 -24.58 -1.26
N GLU A 132 2.80 -24.23 -1.59
CA GLU A 132 2.39 -23.67 -2.88
C GLU A 132 2.72 -22.18 -3.01
N VAL A 133 3.08 -21.51 -1.91
CA VAL A 133 3.39 -20.08 -1.88
C VAL A 133 4.86 -19.89 -1.52
N VAL A 134 5.51 -18.94 -2.17
CA VAL A 134 6.90 -18.54 -1.87
C VAL A 134 6.91 -17.18 -1.19
N MET A 135 8.02 -16.84 -0.53
CA MET A 135 8.23 -15.46 -0.09
C MET A 135 8.32 -14.55 -1.30
N ARG A 136 7.69 -13.37 -1.23
CA ARG A 136 7.79 -12.31 -2.24
C ARG A 136 9.25 -11.92 -2.50
N HIS A 137 10.05 -11.86 -1.44
CA HIS A 137 11.50 -11.67 -1.54
C HIS A 137 12.23 -12.70 -0.67
N ARG A 138 12.96 -13.64 -1.29
CA ARG A 138 13.84 -14.58 -0.59
C ARG A 138 15.10 -13.85 -0.11
N SER A 139 15.71 -14.37 0.95
CA SER A 139 16.83 -13.73 1.65
C SER A 139 17.95 -13.22 0.74
N PRO A 140 18.47 -13.99 -0.25
CA PRO A 140 19.61 -13.53 -1.07
C PRO A 140 19.33 -12.32 -1.97
N HIS A 141 18.05 -12.04 -2.25
CA HIS A 141 17.62 -10.95 -3.13
C HIS A 141 16.64 -10.00 -2.45
N PHE A 142 16.59 -10.01 -1.12
CA PHE A 142 15.70 -9.14 -0.35
C PHE A 142 16.33 -7.76 -0.17
N THR A 143 16.48 -7.03 -1.28
CA THR A 143 17.16 -5.73 -1.34
C THR A 143 16.56 -4.72 -0.38
N HIS A 144 15.23 -4.64 -0.27
CA HIS A 144 14.55 -3.74 0.68
C HIS A 144 15.15 -3.78 2.09
N VAL A 145 15.50 -4.99 2.55
CA VAL A 145 15.99 -5.26 3.89
C VAL A 145 17.52 -5.26 3.96
N PHE A 146 18.21 -5.79 2.95
CA PHE A 146 19.65 -6.05 3.01
C PHE A 146 20.53 -5.11 2.17
N SER A 147 19.97 -4.26 1.30
CA SER A 147 20.76 -3.31 0.49
C SER A 147 20.92 -1.92 1.13
N GLY A 148 20.48 -1.76 2.39
CA GLY A 148 20.60 -0.54 3.17
C GLY A 148 19.67 -0.57 4.38
N GLU A 149 19.75 0.43 5.26
CA GLU A 149 18.88 0.53 6.43
C GLU A 149 17.44 0.95 6.08
N GLY A 150 17.06 0.90 4.79
CA GLY A 150 15.83 1.40 4.19
C GLY A 150 14.53 0.76 4.71
N TYR A 151 14.52 -0.57 4.87
CA TYR A 151 13.38 -1.33 5.39
C TYR A 151 13.80 -2.48 6.31
N ALA A 152 15.06 -2.51 6.77
CA ALA A 152 15.49 -3.42 7.82
C ALA A 152 14.61 -3.24 9.07
N THR A 153 13.99 -4.31 9.58
CA THR A 153 12.96 -4.26 10.64
C THR A 153 11.75 -3.39 10.33
N GLY A 154 11.45 -3.18 9.04
CA GLY A 154 10.46 -2.21 8.58
C GLY A 154 9.63 -2.69 7.40
N TYR A 155 9.85 -3.91 6.89
CA TYR A 155 9.10 -4.38 5.72
C TYR A 155 7.61 -4.58 6.03
N TYR A 156 7.23 -4.77 7.30
CA TYR A 156 5.82 -4.78 7.74
C TYR A 156 5.12 -3.42 7.51
N GLY A 157 5.89 -2.34 7.34
CA GLY A 157 5.38 -0.97 7.14
C GLY A 157 4.42 -0.85 5.96
N TYR A 158 4.57 -1.65 4.90
CA TYR A 158 3.62 -1.68 3.79
C TYR A 158 2.21 -2.14 4.21
N LEU A 159 2.11 -3.17 5.06
CA LEU A 159 0.80 -3.64 5.53
C LEU A 159 0.20 -2.69 6.59
N TRP A 160 1.06 -2.05 7.37
CA TRP A 160 0.65 -1.00 8.30
C TRP A 160 0.05 0.19 7.54
N ALA A 161 0.72 0.62 6.49
CA ALA A 161 0.26 1.66 5.59
C ALA A 161 -1.02 1.26 4.85
N ASP A 162 -1.16 0.00 4.44
CA ASP A 162 -2.38 -0.51 3.78
C ASP A 162 -3.64 -0.35 4.64
N VAL A 163 -3.54 -0.47 5.96
CA VAL A 163 -4.67 -0.21 6.87
C VAL A 163 -5.10 1.25 6.76
N LEU A 164 -4.15 2.17 6.83
CA LEU A 164 -4.41 3.62 6.71
C LEU A 164 -4.97 3.96 5.34
N THR A 165 -4.41 3.36 4.29
CA THR A 165 -4.77 3.55 2.90
C THR A 165 -6.20 3.09 2.63
N ALA A 166 -6.55 1.86 3.01
CA ALA A 166 -7.89 1.32 2.79
C ALA A 166 -8.94 2.16 3.53
N ASP A 167 -8.66 2.55 4.78
CA ASP A 167 -9.59 3.36 5.58
C ASP A 167 -9.72 4.80 5.06
N ALA A 168 -8.63 5.40 4.56
CA ALA A 168 -8.67 6.71 3.90
C ALA A 168 -9.40 6.66 2.56
N ALA A 169 -9.24 5.59 1.79
CA ALA A 169 -9.98 5.37 0.55
C ALA A 169 -11.49 5.28 0.80
N GLU A 170 -11.92 4.68 1.91
CA GLU A 170 -13.32 4.70 2.31
C GLU A 170 -13.82 6.12 2.64
N ALA A 171 -12.99 6.98 3.25
CA ALA A 171 -13.36 8.38 3.45
C ALA A 171 -13.65 9.13 2.14
N PHE A 172 -12.95 8.79 1.06
CA PHE A 172 -13.26 9.26 -0.28
C PHE A 172 -14.50 8.59 -0.87
N ALA A 173 -14.65 7.28 -0.74
CA ALA A 173 -15.81 6.55 -1.25
C ALA A 173 -17.15 6.96 -0.60
N GLU A 174 -17.12 7.31 0.69
CA GLU A 174 -18.24 7.80 1.49
C GLU A 174 -18.63 9.26 1.18
N ALA A 175 -17.73 10.01 0.54
CA ALA A 175 -17.93 11.44 0.30
C ALA A 175 -18.95 11.71 -0.82
N PRO A 176 -19.71 12.82 -0.76
CA PRO A 176 -20.64 13.18 -1.83
C PRO A 176 -19.99 13.29 -3.21
N GLY A 177 -18.75 13.78 -3.28
CA GLY A 177 -17.95 13.84 -4.52
C GLY A 177 -17.12 12.59 -4.82
N GLY A 178 -17.22 11.54 -4.00
CA GLY A 178 -16.40 10.33 -4.13
C GLY A 178 -14.89 10.63 -4.04
N PHE A 179 -14.10 9.87 -4.81
CA PHE A 179 -12.65 10.09 -5.00
C PHE A 179 -12.26 11.46 -5.57
N TYR A 180 -13.22 12.29 -5.97
CA TYR A 180 -13.01 13.64 -6.50
C TYR A 180 -13.62 14.73 -5.61
N ASP A 181 -14.03 14.38 -4.40
CA ASP A 181 -14.52 15.32 -3.41
C ASP A 181 -13.43 16.32 -3.00
N LYS A 182 -13.69 17.61 -3.25
CA LYS A 182 -12.72 18.67 -3.03
C LYS A 182 -12.44 18.91 -1.55
N GLU A 183 -13.42 18.68 -0.68
CA GLU A 183 -13.25 18.92 0.75
C GLU A 183 -12.42 17.80 1.38
N VAL A 184 -12.68 16.54 1.01
CA VAL A 184 -11.85 15.42 1.46
C VAL A 184 -10.41 15.56 0.93
N ALA A 185 -10.23 15.90 -0.34
CA ALA A 185 -8.91 16.14 -0.92
C ALA A 185 -8.16 17.29 -0.22
N ALA A 186 -8.86 18.39 0.09
CA ALA A 186 -8.26 19.50 0.84
C ALA A 186 -7.82 19.09 2.25
N ARG A 187 -8.60 18.26 2.95
CA ARG A 187 -8.20 17.69 4.25
C ARG A 187 -6.99 16.76 4.13
N LEU A 188 -6.97 15.89 3.10
CA LEU A 188 -5.84 15.00 2.81
C LEU A 188 -4.54 15.81 2.67
N VAL A 189 -4.58 16.85 1.82
CA VAL A 189 -3.41 17.70 1.60
C VAL A 189 -3.00 18.44 2.88
N LYS A 190 -3.97 19.06 3.56
CA LYS A 190 -3.71 19.88 4.75
C LYS A 190 -3.11 19.09 5.91
N TYR A 191 -3.64 17.90 6.19
CA TYR A 191 -3.29 17.15 7.39
C TYR A 191 -2.29 16.04 7.14
N LEU A 192 -2.29 15.41 5.96
CA LEU A 192 -1.45 14.24 5.72
C LEU A 192 -0.26 14.56 4.80
N TYR A 193 -0.44 15.37 3.76
CA TYR A 193 0.63 15.58 2.79
C TYR A 193 1.55 16.76 3.16
N ALA A 194 0.96 17.92 3.48
CA ALA A 194 1.71 19.15 3.70
C ALA A 194 2.56 19.16 4.98
N PRO A 195 2.11 18.60 6.12
CA PRO A 195 2.89 18.64 7.36
C PRO A 195 4.11 17.73 7.38
N ARG A 196 4.18 16.68 6.53
CA ARG A 196 5.29 15.73 6.51
C ARG A 196 5.57 15.20 7.94
N ASN A 197 6.82 15.26 8.42
CA ASN A 197 7.21 14.87 9.77
C ASN A 197 7.10 16.02 10.81
N ALA A 198 6.40 17.12 10.49
CA ALA A 198 6.18 18.23 11.42
C ALA A 198 4.96 18.05 12.33
N THR A 199 4.24 16.92 12.22
CA THR A 199 3.05 16.60 13.03
C THR A 199 3.06 15.11 13.34
N ASP A 200 2.55 14.75 14.52
CA ASP A 200 2.36 13.35 14.88
C ASP A 200 1.44 12.65 13.86
N PRO A 201 1.87 11.55 13.22
CA PRO A 201 1.08 10.90 12.15
C PRO A 201 -0.29 10.42 12.61
N ALA A 202 -0.43 9.92 13.84
CA ALA A 202 -1.71 9.43 14.35
C ALA A 202 -2.68 10.60 14.57
N GLU A 203 -2.20 11.72 15.09
CA GLU A 203 -2.99 12.94 15.22
C GLU A 203 -3.38 13.52 13.86
N ALA A 204 -2.43 13.63 12.94
CA ALA A 204 -2.70 14.06 11.56
C ALA A 204 -3.79 13.18 10.90
N TYR A 205 -3.72 11.86 11.09
CA TYR A 205 -4.74 10.95 10.59
C TYR A 205 -6.11 11.18 11.22
N ARG A 206 -6.20 11.36 12.54
CA ARG A 206 -7.45 11.71 13.21
C ARG A 206 -8.04 13.03 12.72
N GLN A 207 -7.21 14.03 12.43
CA GLN A 207 -7.68 15.31 11.86
C GLN A 207 -8.23 15.15 10.43
N PHE A 208 -7.67 14.22 9.65
CA PHE A 208 -8.18 13.88 8.32
C PHE A 208 -9.47 13.04 8.37
N ARG A 209 -9.45 11.93 9.12
CA ARG A 209 -10.48 10.89 9.11
C ARG A 209 -11.60 11.12 10.15
N GLY A 210 -11.32 11.86 11.21
CA GLY A 210 -12.19 12.06 12.38
C GLY A 210 -12.13 10.94 13.42
N ARG A 211 -11.35 9.88 13.17
CA ARG A 211 -11.15 8.71 14.04
C ARG A 211 -9.83 8.02 13.70
N ASP A 212 -9.38 7.10 14.54
CA ASP A 212 -8.27 6.22 14.19
C ASP A 212 -8.66 5.27 13.04
N ALA A 213 -7.67 4.82 12.27
CA ALA A 213 -7.86 3.85 11.20
C ALA A 213 -8.26 2.48 11.76
N THR A 214 -9.08 1.75 11.02
CA THR A 214 -9.54 0.41 11.39
C THR A 214 -9.12 -0.63 10.37
N ILE A 215 -8.80 -1.84 10.83
CA ILE A 215 -8.41 -2.94 9.94
C ILE A 215 -9.57 -3.41 9.05
N ASP A 216 -10.81 -3.09 9.43
CA ASP A 216 -12.03 -3.52 8.75
C ASP A 216 -12.04 -3.12 7.26
N ALA A 217 -11.56 -1.91 6.95
CA ALA A 217 -11.43 -1.41 5.58
C ALA A 217 -10.46 -2.26 4.76
N LEU A 218 -9.28 -2.57 5.33
CA LEU A 218 -8.30 -3.44 4.68
C LEU A 218 -8.84 -4.85 4.44
N MET A 219 -9.59 -5.39 5.40
CA MET A 219 -10.19 -6.72 5.25
C MET A 219 -11.21 -6.74 4.11
N ARG A 220 -12.08 -5.73 4.00
CA ARG A 220 -12.99 -5.59 2.85
C ARG A 220 -12.24 -5.43 1.54
N ASP A 221 -11.23 -4.58 1.53
CA ASP A 221 -10.42 -4.28 0.34
C ASP A 221 -9.73 -5.52 -0.22
N ARG A 222 -9.18 -6.37 0.66
CA ARG A 222 -8.54 -7.62 0.26
C ARG A 222 -9.51 -8.80 0.13
N GLY A 223 -10.82 -8.58 0.30
CA GLY A 223 -11.85 -9.61 0.18
C GLY A 223 -11.85 -10.65 1.32
N PHE A 224 -11.31 -10.30 2.48
CA PHE A 224 -11.31 -11.13 3.69
C PHE A 224 -12.49 -10.80 4.63
N PRO A 225 -12.93 -11.76 5.46
CA PRO A 225 -13.96 -11.50 6.47
C PRO A 225 -13.52 -10.43 7.48
N VAL A 226 -14.38 -9.45 7.74
CA VAL A 226 -14.13 -8.42 8.75
C VAL A 226 -14.17 -9.06 10.15
N PRO A 227 -13.14 -8.88 11.00
CA PRO A 227 -13.13 -9.38 12.36
C PRO A 227 -14.32 -8.82 13.17
N ALA A 228 -14.94 -9.65 14.01
CA ALA A 228 -15.93 -9.16 14.95
C ALA A 228 -15.29 -8.12 15.90
N PRO A 229 -15.98 -7.03 16.26
CA PRO A 229 -15.45 -6.05 17.19
C PRO A 229 -15.02 -6.76 18.48
N LYS A 230 -13.76 -6.56 18.88
CA LYS A 230 -13.26 -7.08 20.15
C LYS A 230 -14.15 -6.48 21.24
N LYS A 231 -14.97 -7.31 21.90
CA LYS A 231 -15.61 -6.92 23.16
C LYS A 231 -14.46 -6.55 24.10
N ASN A 232 -14.34 -5.27 24.45
CA ASN A 232 -13.40 -4.84 25.47
C ASN A 232 -13.63 -5.73 26.69
N LYS A 233 -12.63 -6.53 27.04
CA LYS A 233 -12.62 -7.18 28.35
C LYS A 233 -12.46 -6.04 29.35
N SER A 234 -13.55 -5.73 30.04
CA SER A 234 -13.58 -4.88 31.23
C SER A 234 -12.61 -5.39 32.29
#